data_AF-A0A7R9W7E0-F1
#
_entry.id   AF-A0A7R9W7E0-F1
#
_cell.length_a   1.000
_cell.length_b   1.000
_cell.length_c   1.000
_cell.angle_alpha   90.00
_cell.angle_beta   90.00
_cell.angle_gamma   90.00
#
_symmetry.space_group_name_H-M   'P 1'
#
loop_
_entity.id
_entity.type
_entity.pdbx_description
1 polymer ?
#
loop_
_entity_poly.entity_id
_entity_poly.type
_entity_poly.pdbx_seq_one_letter_code
_entity_poly.pdbx_strand_id
1 'polypeptide(L)'
;STTANLFTTAALLALSAAVSEEASKQGRVSSLLQIHIPHNYTKNNGYRHKEALFGIPPYGGSIRQNVYYADSDLCEANVDTRKGFPERAKKNGTMEPWPSPYILMVDRGYCTFVAKVRNAQRSGASGVIVADNNCVCGDTDCTMTPGLECELNEPIMADDGSGSDISIPSFLMHKQDADLVKGLLKSNQPVQMEMAWALPSPDNHVEYEIWTTPSTWFGKNFLKQFKTAALALGGHASFTPYMFIYDGQTAGCRGFDGTNQCYSLCTNNGRYCAQDPE
;
A
#
# COMPACT_ATOMS: atom_id res chain seq x y z
N SER A 1 0.11 -59.56 54.64
CA SER A 1 0.94 -59.93 53.48
C SER A 1 0.65 -58.97 52.34
N THR A 2 1.52 -57.95 52.17
CA THR A 2 2.40 -57.75 50.98
C THR A 2 1.59 -57.50 49.70
N THR A 3 1.44 -56.25 49.24
CA THR A 3 2.20 -55.50 48.19
C THR A 3 1.16 -55.08 47.13
N ALA A 4 1.20 -54.03 46.32
CA ALA A 4 1.89 -52.74 46.20
C ALA A 4 1.17 -52.03 45.02
N ASN A 5 1.17 -50.68 45.03
CA ASN A 5 0.82 -49.69 44.00
C ASN A 5 0.47 -50.10 42.56
N LEU A 6 -0.53 -49.42 41.97
CA LEU A 6 -0.35 -48.72 40.70
C LEU A 6 -1.36 -47.56 40.52
N PHE A 7 -0.80 -46.36 40.46
CA PHE A 7 -1.41 -45.11 39.96
C PHE A 7 -1.75 -45.23 38.48
N THR A 8 -2.80 -44.52 38.02
CA THR A 8 -2.87 -43.62 36.83
C THR A 8 -4.34 -43.40 36.40
N THR A 9 -4.96 -42.26 36.72
CA THR A 9 -5.14 -41.06 35.87
C THR A 9 -5.86 -41.30 34.53
N ALA A 10 -7.14 -40.93 34.46
CA ALA A 10 -7.86 -40.68 33.20
C ALA A 10 -8.80 -39.48 33.38
N ALA A 11 -8.23 -38.28 33.35
CA ALA A 11 -8.95 -37.04 33.14
C ALA A 11 -7.98 -36.06 32.50
N LEU A 12 -8.08 -35.88 31.19
CA LEU A 12 -7.72 -34.67 30.43
C LEU A 12 -7.75 -35.06 28.94
N LEU A 13 -8.68 -34.48 28.17
CA LEU A 13 -8.50 -34.10 26.76
C LEU A 13 -9.83 -33.58 26.21
N ALA A 14 -10.10 -32.30 26.44
CA ALA A 14 -11.05 -31.52 25.65
C ALA A 14 -10.71 -30.04 25.74
N LEU A 15 -9.48 -29.66 25.37
CA LEU A 15 -9.10 -28.25 25.26
C LEU A 15 -7.94 -28.08 24.26
N SER A 16 -8.22 -28.32 22.98
CA SER A 16 -7.28 -27.95 21.90
C SER A 16 -7.96 -27.91 20.53
N ALA A 17 -9.05 -27.14 20.39
CA ALA A 17 -9.66 -26.88 19.09
C ALA A 17 -9.96 -25.40 18.80
N ALA A 18 -9.61 -24.47 19.71
CA ALA A 18 -9.90 -23.04 19.54
C ALA A 18 -8.68 -22.18 19.15
N VAL A 19 -7.47 -22.76 19.06
CA VAL A 19 -6.23 -21.98 18.82
C VAL A 19 -5.85 -21.93 17.33
N SER A 20 -6.52 -22.70 16.47
CA SER A 20 -6.16 -22.82 15.05
C SER A 20 -6.95 -21.90 14.12
N GLU A 21 -7.99 -21.22 14.61
CA GLU A 21 -8.86 -20.40 13.76
C GLU A 21 -8.43 -18.92 13.66
N GLU A 22 -7.70 -18.40 14.65
CA GLU A 22 -7.17 -17.02 14.61
C GLU A 22 -5.94 -16.88 13.71
N ALA A 23 -5.09 -17.90 13.61
CA ALA A 23 -3.90 -17.85 12.74
C ALA A 23 -4.23 -17.85 11.23
N SER A 24 -5.41 -18.38 10.86
CA SER A 24 -5.86 -18.50 9.46
C SER A 24 -6.31 -17.15 8.86
N LYS A 25 -6.85 -16.24 9.68
CA LYS A 25 -7.25 -14.89 9.22
C LYS A 25 -6.08 -13.93 9.05
N GLN A 26 -4.96 -14.16 9.73
CA GLN A 26 -3.75 -13.34 9.61
C GLN A 26 -3.06 -13.45 8.23
N GLY A 27 -3.28 -14.56 7.51
CA GLY A 27 -2.61 -14.85 6.24
C GLY A 27 -3.17 -14.14 5.00
N ARG A 28 -4.19 -13.28 5.15
CA ARG A 28 -4.90 -12.65 4.02
C ARG A 28 -4.70 -11.15 3.88
N VAL A 29 -3.97 -10.53 4.80
CA VAL A 29 -3.83 -9.06 4.86
C VAL A 29 -2.39 -8.70 4.47
N SER A 30 -2.21 -8.15 3.26
CA SER A 30 -0.91 -7.65 2.78
C SER A 30 -0.43 -6.44 3.58
N SER A 31 -1.35 -5.66 4.13
CA SER A 31 -0.99 -4.51 4.97
C SER A 31 -2.02 -4.19 6.05
N LEU A 32 -1.50 -3.74 7.18
CA LEU A 32 -2.28 -3.31 8.34
C LEU A 32 -1.85 -1.89 8.71
N LEU A 33 -2.85 -1.03 8.89
CA LEU A 33 -2.70 0.26 9.54
C LEU A 33 -3.61 0.29 10.76
N GLN A 34 -3.06 0.46 11.96
CA GLN A 34 -3.86 0.31 13.18
C GLN A 34 -3.46 1.28 14.27
N ILE A 35 -4.46 1.87 14.95
CA ILE A 35 -4.23 2.63 16.18
C ILE A 35 -4.22 1.67 17.36
N HIS A 36 -3.12 1.71 18.13
CA HIS A 36 -2.99 0.99 19.40
C HIS A 36 -3.18 1.91 20.61
N ILE A 37 -2.80 3.18 20.48
CA ILE A 37 -3.00 4.19 21.53
C ILE A 37 -3.69 5.39 20.90
N PRO A 38 -4.84 5.85 21.44
CA PRO A 38 -5.55 5.25 22.57
C PRO A 38 -6.34 3.99 22.15
N HIS A 39 -6.47 3.01 23.05
CA HIS A 39 -7.03 1.68 22.76
C HIS A 39 -8.49 1.69 22.28
N ASN A 40 -9.27 2.71 22.62
CA ASN A 40 -10.66 2.85 22.18
C ASN A 40 -10.81 3.10 20.67
N TYR A 41 -9.70 3.39 19.97
CA TYR A 41 -9.66 3.57 18.51
C TYR A 41 -9.14 2.33 17.77
N THR A 42 -8.88 1.23 18.46
CA THR A 42 -8.51 -0.04 17.83
C THR A 42 -9.70 -0.62 17.03
N LYS A 43 -9.53 -0.83 15.72
CA LYS A 43 -10.51 -1.49 14.84
C LYS A 43 -10.16 -2.96 14.59
N ASN A 44 -11.16 -3.83 14.42
CA ASN A 44 -10.94 -5.27 14.23
C ASN A 44 -10.08 -5.62 12.99
N ASN A 45 -10.24 -4.86 11.90
CA ASN A 45 -9.55 -5.11 10.62
C ASN A 45 -8.54 -4.00 10.26
N GLY A 46 -8.17 -3.16 11.22
CA GLY A 46 -7.39 -1.96 10.92
C GLY A 46 -8.22 -0.84 10.27
N TYR A 47 -7.50 0.21 9.91
CA TYR A 47 -7.97 1.40 9.21
C TYR A 47 -7.86 1.21 7.70
N ARG A 48 -8.78 1.80 6.93
CA ARG A 48 -8.76 1.72 5.46
C ARG A 48 -7.60 2.55 4.92
N HIS A 49 -6.71 1.94 4.14
CA HIS A 49 -5.51 2.59 3.65
C HIS A 49 -5.10 2.11 2.26
N LYS A 50 -4.17 2.84 1.63
CA LYS A 50 -3.50 2.46 0.37
C LYS A 50 -2.00 2.47 0.57
N GLU A 51 -1.34 1.43 0.08
CA GLU A 51 0.11 1.33 0.10
C GLU A 51 0.74 2.19 -1.02
N ALA A 52 1.94 2.72 -0.77
CA ALA A 52 2.74 3.35 -1.80
C ALA A 52 3.23 2.34 -2.84
N LEU A 53 3.08 2.67 -4.12
CA LEU A 53 3.62 1.91 -5.25
C LEU A 53 5.00 2.42 -5.67
N PHE A 54 5.77 2.91 -4.71
CA PHE A 54 7.12 3.45 -4.88
C PHE A 54 7.97 3.18 -3.64
N GLY A 55 9.28 3.33 -3.80
CA GLY A 55 10.24 2.97 -2.78
C GLY A 55 10.42 1.47 -2.64
N ILE A 56 11.43 1.08 -1.87
CA ILE A 56 11.79 -0.31 -1.61
C ILE A 56 11.89 -0.47 -0.09
N PRO A 57 10.77 -0.32 0.67
CA PRO A 57 10.81 -0.63 2.08
C PRO A 57 11.16 -2.12 2.24
N PRO A 58 11.95 -2.51 3.26
CA PRO A 58 12.21 -3.92 3.52
C PRO A 58 10.90 -4.64 3.76
N TYR A 59 10.47 -5.47 2.80
CA TYR A 59 9.17 -6.16 2.84
C TYR A 59 9.06 -7.14 4.01
N GLY A 60 7.84 -7.40 4.49
CA GLY A 60 7.61 -8.35 5.58
C GLY A 60 7.84 -7.77 6.98
N GLY A 61 7.83 -6.44 7.11
CA GLY A 61 8.06 -5.73 8.38
C GLY A 61 6.79 -5.15 8.99
N SER A 62 6.89 -4.81 10.27
CA SER A 62 5.97 -3.88 10.93
C SER A 62 6.73 -2.90 11.81
N ILE A 63 6.21 -1.67 11.92
CA ILE A 63 6.66 -0.67 12.88
C ILE A 63 5.48 -0.24 13.74
N ARG A 64 5.74 -0.02 15.03
CA ARG A 64 4.78 0.54 15.98
C ARG A 64 5.40 1.75 16.65
N GLN A 65 4.92 2.94 16.33
CA GLN A 65 5.57 4.18 16.74
C GLN A 65 4.54 5.28 16.99
N ASN A 66 4.97 6.33 17.71
CA ASN A 66 4.15 7.51 17.91
C ASN A 66 3.99 8.25 16.59
N VAL A 67 2.79 8.78 16.37
CA VAL A 67 2.46 9.59 15.20
C VAL A 67 2.60 11.06 15.56
N TYR A 68 3.29 11.80 14.72
CA TYR A 68 3.27 13.27 14.73
C TYR A 68 2.63 13.77 13.44
N TYR A 69 1.71 14.72 13.55
CA TYR A 69 1.09 15.35 12.41
C TYR A 69 1.78 16.68 12.11
N ALA A 70 2.34 16.81 10.90
CA ALA A 70 3.13 17.98 10.52
C ALA A 70 2.30 19.25 10.34
N ASP A 71 0.97 19.14 10.13
CA ASP A 71 0.09 20.25 9.73
C ASP A 71 0.63 20.98 8.50
N SER A 72 1.05 20.18 7.51
CA SER A 72 1.73 20.63 6.29
C SER A 72 1.61 19.58 5.19
N ASP A 73 1.61 20.04 3.95
CA ASP A 73 1.76 19.20 2.76
C ASP A 73 3.18 18.62 2.60
N LEU A 74 4.18 19.13 3.33
CA LEU A 74 5.56 18.66 3.29
C LEU A 74 6.24 18.72 1.90
N CYS A 75 5.82 19.63 1.02
CA CYS A 75 6.42 19.79 -0.31
C CYS A 75 7.78 20.50 -0.30
N GLU A 76 8.04 21.32 0.72
CA GLU A 76 9.34 21.98 0.91
C GLU A 76 10.38 21.01 1.49
N ALA A 77 11.57 21.00 0.89
CA ALA A 77 12.64 20.08 1.30
C ALA A 77 13.21 20.38 2.70
N ASN A 78 13.12 21.63 3.16
CA ASN A 78 13.56 22.04 4.49
C ASN A 78 12.43 21.83 5.51
N VAL A 79 12.31 20.60 6.00
CA VAL A 79 11.28 20.22 6.97
C VAL A 79 11.59 20.78 8.35
N ASP A 80 10.67 21.59 8.89
CA ASP A 80 10.72 22.07 10.26
C ASP A 80 10.16 21.02 11.23
N THR A 81 11.07 20.24 11.84
CA THR A 81 10.72 19.17 12.79
C THR A 81 10.16 19.67 14.12
N ARG A 82 10.16 20.99 14.35
CA ARG A 82 9.69 21.63 15.58
C ARG A 82 8.27 22.18 15.44
N LYS A 83 7.55 21.85 14.37
CA LYS A 83 6.14 22.21 14.16
C LYS A 83 5.19 21.01 14.33
N GLY A 84 3.91 21.25 14.11
CA GLY A 84 2.88 20.23 14.14
C GLY A 84 2.54 19.71 15.53
N PHE A 85 1.86 18.58 15.56
CA PHE A 85 1.14 18.04 16.71
C PHE A 85 1.52 16.59 17.02
N PRO A 86 1.30 16.10 18.26
CA PRO A 86 0.93 16.88 19.45
C PRO A 86 2.02 17.88 19.82
N GLU A 87 1.65 18.89 20.59
CA GLU A 87 2.60 19.82 21.19
C GLU A 87 3.61 19.07 22.06
N ARG A 88 4.87 19.50 21.97
CA ARG A 88 6.00 18.91 22.70
C ARG A 88 6.58 19.96 23.64
N ALA A 89 7.42 19.51 24.57
CA ALA A 89 8.12 20.40 25.47
C ALA A 89 8.85 21.51 24.69
N LYS A 90 8.84 22.73 25.23
CA LYS A 90 9.56 23.87 24.66
C LYS A 90 10.86 24.08 25.41
N LYS A 91 11.97 24.18 24.68
CA LYS A 91 13.28 24.58 25.20
C LYS A 91 13.63 25.94 24.59
N ASN A 92 13.93 26.91 25.45
CA ASN A 92 14.22 28.30 25.05
C ASN A 92 13.12 28.92 24.15
N GLY A 93 11.85 28.64 24.44
CA GLY A 93 10.71 29.15 23.67
C GLY A 93 10.41 28.41 22.36
N THR A 94 11.29 27.50 21.93
CA THR A 94 11.09 26.68 20.72
C THR A 94 10.64 25.28 21.10
N MET A 95 9.67 24.72 20.37
CA MET A 95 9.25 23.34 20.56
C MET A 95 10.39 22.38 20.22
N GLU A 96 10.53 21.31 21.01
CA GLU A 96 11.49 20.26 20.71
C GLU A 96 11.13 19.54 19.39
N PRO A 97 12.11 19.01 18.65
CA PRO A 97 11.84 18.28 17.42
C PRO A 97 11.03 17.01 17.69
N TRP A 98 10.46 16.40 16.65
CA TRP A 98 9.82 15.09 16.77
C TRP A 98 10.81 14.05 17.33
N PRO A 99 10.52 13.42 18.48
CA PRO A 99 11.38 12.39 19.07
C PRO A 99 11.40 11.14 18.20
N SER A 100 12.60 10.72 17.79
CA SER A 100 12.80 9.45 17.09
C SER A 100 12.66 8.24 18.03
N PRO A 101 12.15 7.10 17.53
CA PRO A 101 11.59 6.90 16.19
C PRO A 101 10.12 7.34 16.11
N TYR A 102 9.69 7.82 14.94
CA TYR A 102 8.31 8.29 14.73
C TYR A 102 7.75 8.00 13.34
N ILE A 103 6.42 7.92 13.27
CA ILE A 103 5.63 7.98 12.04
C ILE A 103 5.19 9.43 11.83
N LEU A 104 5.38 9.96 10.62
CA LEU A 104 4.96 11.32 10.28
C LEU A 104 3.66 11.28 9.46
N MET A 105 2.64 12.00 9.93
CA MET A 105 1.41 12.25 9.21
C MET A 105 1.49 13.61 8.49
N VAL A 106 1.14 13.65 7.21
CA VAL A 106 1.22 14.84 6.34
C VAL A 106 -0.03 14.99 5.49
N ASP A 107 -0.31 16.18 5.00
CA ASP A 107 -1.48 16.42 4.14
C ASP A 107 -1.24 16.07 2.67
N ARG A 108 -2.25 15.49 2.02
CA ARG A 108 -2.29 15.31 0.57
C ARG A 108 -2.40 16.65 -0.15
N GLY A 109 -1.78 16.76 -1.33
CA GLY A 109 -1.90 17.90 -2.26
C GLY A 109 -0.57 18.58 -2.58
N TYR A 110 -0.60 19.57 -3.49
CA TYR A 110 0.50 20.48 -3.86
C TYR A 110 1.74 19.88 -4.55
N CYS A 111 2.17 18.67 -4.19
CA CYS A 111 3.29 17.95 -4.82
C CYS A 111 3.06 16.44 -4.81
N THR A 112 3.95 15.69 -5.46
CA THR A 112 3.87 14.22 -5.59
C THR A 112 4.01 13.52 -4.24
N PHE A 113 3.42 12.33 -4.10
CA PHE A 113 3.58 11.51 -2.90
C PHE A 113 5.04 11.18 -2.62
N VAL A 114 5.81 10.91 -3.68
CA VAL A 114 7.26 10.65 -3.62
C VAL A 114 8.00 11.83 -2.99
N ALA A 115 7.73 13.07 -3.40
CA ALA A 115 8.36 14.25 -2.83
C ALA A 115 8.11 14.38 -1.32
N LYS A 116 6.85 14.20 -0.89
CA LYS A 116 6.45 14.25 0.53
C LYS A 116 7.19 13.20 1.35
N VAL A 117 7.16 11.95 0.90
CA VAL A 117 7.77 10.83 1.60
C VAL A 117 9.29 10.99 1.66
N ARG A 118 9.92 11.46 0.59
CA ARG A 118 11.36 11.76 0.56
C ARG A 118 11.73 12.85 1.57
N ASN A 119 10.94 13.92 1.66
CA ASN A 119 11.17 14.99 2.63
C ASN A 119 11.00 14.48 4.07
N ALA A 120 9.97 13.66 4.32
CA ALA A 120 9.77 13.02 5.62
C ALA A 120 10.94 12.08 5.99
N GLN A 121 11.39 11.24 5.04
CA GLN A 121 12.56 10.36 5.23
C GLN A 121 13.81 11.16 5.61
N ARG A 122 14.09 12.25 4.89
CA ARG A 122 15.23 13.14 5.17
C ARG A 122 15.12 13.82 6.54
N SER A 123 13.90 14.03 7.04
CA SER A 123 13.67 14.58 8.38
C SER A 123 13.89 13.56 9.52
N GLY A 124 14.02 12.26 9.20
CA GLY A 124 14.23 11.19 10.17
C GLY A 124 12.97 10.37 10.52
N ALA A 125 11.89 10.51 9.75
CA ALA A 125 10.69 9.69 9.93
C ALA A 125 11.00 8.22 9.62
N SER A 126 10.43 7.29 10.39
CA SER A 126 10.52 5.84 10.13
C SER A 126 9.40 5.34 9.22
N GLY A 127 8.35 6.11 9.03
CA GLY A 127 7.21 5.80 8.18
C GLY A 127 6.34 7.04 7.96
N VAL A 128 5.52 7.01 6.92
CA VAL A 128 4.66 8.14 6.54
C VAL A 128 3.21 7.72 6.39
N ILE A 129 2.32 8.55 6.92
CA ILE A 129 0.88 8.50 6.66
C ILE A 129 0.50 9.76 5.90
N VAL A 130 0.13 9.63 4.63
CA VAL A 130 -0.45 10.73 3.87
C VAL A 130 -1.94 10.78 4.18
N ALA A 131 -2.38 11.85 4.82
CA ALA A 131 -3.76 12.12 5.14
C ALA A 131 -4.49 12.59 3.89
N ASP A 132 -5.43 11.79 3.43
CA ASP A 132 -6.32 12.22 2.36
C ASP A 132 -7.18 13.41 2.83
N ASN A 133 -7.50 14.29 1.90
CA ASN A 133 -8.28 15.50 2.12
C ASN A 133 -9.56 15.54 1.28
N ASN A 134 -9.73 14.56 0.37
CA ASN A 134 -10.92 14.44 -0.46
C ASN A 134 -11.64 13.12 -0.20
N CYS A 135 -12.94 13.11 -0.49
CA CYS A 135 -13.75 11.91 -0.41
C CYS A 135 -13.90 11.28 -1.79
N VAL A 136 -14.13 9.96 -1.83
CA VAL A 136 -14.56 9.28 -3.05
C VAL A 136 -16.07 9.45 -3.22
N CYS A 137 -16.53 9.67 -4.45
CA CYS A 137 -17.94 9.82 -4.76
C CYS A 137 -18.71 8.54 -4.37
N GLY A 138 -19.76 8.70 -3.56
CA GLY A 138 -20.57 7.59 -3.05
C GLY A 138 -20.06 6.96 -1.75
N ASP A 139 -18.93 7.42 -1.20
CA ASP A 139 -18.48 7.01 0.14
C ASP A 139 -19.40 7.62 1.21
N THR A 140 -20.22 6.78 1.86
CA THR A 140 -21.18 7.21 2.89
C THR A 140 -20.52 7.55 4.22
N ASP A 141 -19.31 7.04 4.46
CA ASP A 141 -18.59 7.26 5.72
C ASP A 141 -17.74 8.53 5.66
N CYS A 142 -17.61 9.15 4.48
CA CYS A 142 -16.80 10.32 4.25
C CYS A 142 -17.60 11.62 4.27
N THR A 143 -17.30 12.49 5.22
CA THR A 143 -17.87 13.85 5.26
C THR A 143 -17.17 14.75 4.26
N MET A 144 -17.93 15.16 3.24
CA MET A 144 -17.48 16.08 2.18
C MET A 144 -17.03 17.42 2.76
N THR A 145 -15.90 17.92 2.28
CA THR A 145 -15.45 19.28 2.60
C THR A 145 -16.28 20.27 1.77
N PRO A 146 -16.92 21.28 2.38
CA PRO A 146 -17.65 22.30 1.63
C PRO A 146 -16.77 22.96 0.57
N GLY A 147 -17.25 23.00 -0.68
CA GLY A 147 -16.53 23.61 -1.80
C GLY A 147 -15.49 22.70 -2.48
N LEU A 148 -15.37 21.43 -2.07
CA LEU A 148 -14.55 20.43 -2.75
C LEU A 148 -15.43 19.36 -3.38
N GLU A 149 -15.21 19.06 -4.67
CA GLU A 149 -15.88 17.96 -5.34
C GLU A 149 -15.23 16.62 -4.97
N CYS A 150 -16.06 15.57 -4.85
CA CYS A 150 -15.57 14.22 -4.60
C CYS A 150 -14.77 13.66 -5.80
N GLU A 151 -13.85 12.76 -5.52
CA GLU A 151 -13.09 12.04 -6.55
C GLU A 151 -13.83 10.79 -7.01
N LEU A 152 -13.84 10.51 -8.31
CA LEU A 152 -14.49 9.31 -8.84
C LEU A 152 -13.79 8.01 -8.43
N ASN A 153 -12.48 8.07 -8.21
CA ASN A 153 -11.65 6.91 -7.92
C ASN A 153 -10.81 7.19 -6.67
N GLU A 154 -10.45 6.13 -5.94
CA GLU A 154 -9.51 6.22 -4.83
C GLU A 154 -8.13 6.67 -5.32
N PRO A 155 -7.43 7.52 -4.55
CA PRO A 155 -6.09 7.94 -4.91
C PRO A 155 -5.10 6.78 -4.89
N ILE A 156 -4.26 6.73 -5.92
CA ILE A 156 -3.15 5.78 -6.03
C ILE A 156 -1.87 6.53 -5.69
N MET A 157 -1.10 6.01 -4.74
CA MET A 157 0.22 6.50 -4.39
C MET A 157 1.26 6.04 -5.42
N ALA A 158 1.15 6.55 -6.64
CA ALA A 158 2.02 6.19 -7.76
C ALA A 158 3.41 6.84 -7.65
N ASP A 159 4.42 6.14 -8.17
CA ASP A 159 5.75 6.70 -8.37
C ASP A 159 5.70 7.84 -9.40
N ASP A 160 6.45 8.91 -9.16
CA ASP A 160 6.66 10.00 -10.12
C ASP A 160 7.89 9.78 -11.01
N GLY A 161 8.51 8.61 -10.90
CA GLY A 161 9.71 8.20 -11.63
C GLY A 161 11.01 8.47 -10.87
N SER A 162 10.93 9.02 -9.66
CA SER A 162 12.11 9.29 -8.83
C SER A 162 12.15 8.47 -7.53
N GLY A 163 11.11 7.72 -7.17
CA GLY A 163 10.92 7.14 -5.83
C GLY A 163 11.86 6.03 -5.40
N SER A 164 12.84 5.64 -6.22
CA SER A 164 13.77 4.53 -5.95
C SER A 164 14.66 4.71 -4.70
N ASP A 165 14.85 5.94 -4.21
CA ASP A 165 15.63 6.27 -3.00
C ASP A 165 14.82 6.21 -1.70
N ILE A 166 13.51 5.96 -1.79
CA ILE A 166 12.62 5.85 -0.64
C ILE A 166 12.72 4.44 -0.06
N SER A 167 12.93 4.37 1.25
CA SER A 167 13.14 3.13 2.02
C SER A 167 12.18 2.97 3.20
N ILE A 168 11.38 4.00 3.51
CA ILE A 168 10.41 3.98 4.61
C ILE A 168 9.01 3.58 4.11
N PRO A 169 8.25 2.78 4.87
CA PRO A 169 6.87 2.45 4.56
C PRO A 169 6.00 3.70 4.51
N SER A 170 5.11 3.77 3.53
CA SER A 170 4.28 4.95 3.29
C SER A 170 2.88 4.55 2.88
N PHE A 171 1.88 4.96 3.66
CA PHE A 171 0.46 4.66 3.40
C PHE A 171 -0.35 5.94 3.24
N LEU A 172 -1.40 5.90 2.42
CA LEU A 172 -2.44 6.91 2.39
C LEU A 172 -3.60 6.44 3.27
N MET A 173 -4.04 7.30 4.19
CA MET A 173 -5.20 7.07 5.05
C MET A 173 -6.38 7.89 4.51
N HIS A 174 -7.54 7.24 4.38
CA HIS A 174 -8.76 7.88 3.87
C HIS A 174 -9.23 9.00 4.79
N LYS A 175 -9.88 10.01 4.19
CA LYS A 175 -10.15 11.29 4.82
C LYS A 175 -10.87 11.17 6.17
N GLN A 176 -11.93 10.39 6.27
CA GLN A 176 -12.72 10.22 7.49
C GLN A 176 -11.89 9.72 8.68
N ASP A 177 -10.98 8.80 8.40
CA ASP A 177 -10.08 8.22 9.41
C ASP A 177 -8.91 9.18 9.70
N ALA A 178 -8.41 9.86 8.67
CA ALA A 178 -7.34 10.83 8.80
C ALA A 178 -7.77 12.06 9.63
N ASP A 179 -9.00 12.55 9.43
CA ASP A 179 -9.58 13.67 10.17
C ASP A 179 -9.74 13.33 11.66
N LEU A 180 -10.13 12.09 11.98
CA LEU A 180 -10.16 11.59 13.35
C LEU A 180 -8.78 11.64 13.99
N VAL A 181 -7.76 11.10 13.33
CA VAL A 181 -6.38 11.06 13.86
C VAL A 181 -5.82 12.48 14.02
N LYS A 182 -6.04 13.35 13.04
CA LYS A 182 -5.70 14.78 13.13
C LYS A 182 -6.38 15.43 14.33
N GLY A 183 -7.65 15.15 14.57
CA GLY A 183 -8.40 15.68 15.72
C GLY A 183 -7.79 15.27 17.06
N LEU A 184 -7.38 14.00 17.20
CA LEU A 184 -6.69 13.50 18.40
C LEU A 184 -5.35 14.21 18.62
N LEU A 185 -4.52 14.26 17.58
CA LEU A 185 -3.19 14.87 17.63
C LEU A 185 -3.27 16.38 17.92
N LYS A 186 -4.18 17.10 17.25
CA LYS A 186 -4.44 18.54 17.48
C LYS A 186 -4.96 18.83 18.90
N SER A 187 -5.63 17.86 19.51
CA SER A 187 -6.06 17.92 20.91
C SER A 187 -4.96 17.49 21.89
N ASN A 188 -3.71 17.41 21.43
CA ASN A 188 -2.54 16.97 22.19
C ASN A 188 -2.66 15.57 22.79
N GLN A 189 -3.51 14.70 22.21
CA GLN A 189 -3.57 13.30 22.61
C GLN A 189 -2.52 12.50 21.84
N PRO A 190 -1.68 11.70 22.53
CA PRO A 190 -0.69 10.87 21.86
C PRO A 190 -1.40 9.76 21.08
N VAL A 191 -0.99 9.58 19.82
CA VAL A 191 -1.44 8.48 18.99
C VAL A 191 -0.25 7.57 18.69
N GLN A 192 -0.39 6.28 18.94
CA GLN A 192 0.58 5.27 18.53
C GLN A 192 -0.07 4.37 17.48
N MET A 193 0.59 4.25 16.33
CA MET A 193 0.10 3.44 15.22
C MET A 193 1.07 2.33 14.85
N GLU A 194 0.49 1.20 14.44
CA GLU A 194 1.16 0.13 13.73
C GLU A 194 0.98 0.31 12.23
N MET A 195 2.08 0.24 11.50
CA MET A 195 2.11 0.00 10.06
C MET A 195 2.73 -1.38 9.86
N ALA A 196 2.05 -2.28 9.16
CA ALA A 196 2.60 -3.56 8.72
C ALA A 196 2.38 -3.70 7.21
N TRP A 197 3.39 -4.22 6.51
CA TRP A 197 3.38 -4.41 5.04
C TRP A 197 3.95 -5.80 4.72
N ALA A 198 3.23 -6.80 5.19
CA ALA A 198 3.60 -8.18 4.93
C ALA A 198 3.43 -8.47 3.43
N LEU A 199 4.45 -9.05 2.79
CA LEU A 199 4.18 -9.78 1.56
C LEU A 199 3.42 -11.04 1.97
N PRO A 200 2.15 -11.22 1.55
CA PRO A 200 1.48 -12.49 1.77
C PRO A 200 2.28 -13.54 1.01
N SER A 201 2.98 -14.40 1.76
CA SER A 201 3.72 -15.53 1.18
C SER A 201 3.25 -16.81 1.86
N PRO A 202 1.99 -17.22 1.62
CA PRO A 202 1.43 -18.40 2.27
C PRO A 202 2.23 -19.67 1.96
N ASP A 203 2.94 -19.72 0.83
CA ASP A 203 3.63 -20.89 0.29
C ASP A 203 4.99 -20.59 -0.36
N ASN A 204 5.63 -19.44 -0.08
CA ASN A 204 6.90 -19.03 -0.71
C ASN A 204 6.86 -19.05 -2.25
N HIS A 205 5.67 -18.83 -2.82
CA HIS A 205 5.43 -18.82 -4.25
C HIS A 205 4.75 -17.49 -4.66
N VAL A 206 5.19 -16.93 -5.79
CA VAL A 206 4.68 -15.66 -6.32
C VAL A 206 3.85 -15.92 -7.57
N GLU A 207 2.60 -15.50 -7.54
CA GLU A 207 1.74 -15.50 -8.72
C GLU A 207 1.72 -14.09 -9.28
N TYR A 208 2.09 -13.94 -10.55
CA TYR A 208 2.02 -12.64 -11.22
C TYR A 208 1.39 -12.76 -12.59
N GLU A 209 0.59 -11.75 -12.91
CA GLU A 209 -0.09 -11.61 -14.19
C GLU A 209 0.38 -10.34 -14.89
N ILE A 210 0.55 -10.43 -16.21
CA ILE A 210 0.87 -9.27 -17.05
C ILE A 210 -0.22 -9.15 -18.09
N TRP A 211 -0.95 -8.04 -18.01
CA TRP A 211 -1.93 -7.64 -19.01
C TRP A 211 -1.23 -6.78 -20.06
N THR A 212 -1.23 -7.23 -21.31
CA THR A 212 -0.53 -6.56 -22.41
C THR A 212 -1.34 -6.54 -23.70
N THR A 213 -1.05 -5.60 -24.58
CA THR A 213 -1.55 -5.60 -25.97
C THR A 213 -0.39 -5.83 -26.93
N PRO A 214 -0.61 -6.45 -28.10
CA PRO A 214 0.46 -6.66 -29.08
C PRO A 214 1.15 -5.37 -29.56
N SER A 215 0.45 -4.23 -29.54
CA SER A 215 0.94 -2.94 -30.07
C SER A 215 1.55 -2.00 -29.03
N THR A 216 1.42 -2.25 -27.72
CA THR A 216 1.90 -1.29 -26.71
C THR A 216 3.43 -1.19 -26.71
N TRP A 217 3.95 -0.02 -27.08
CA TRP A 217 5.38 0.26 -27.01
C TRP A 217 5.83 0.54 -25.57
N PHE A 218 4.96 1.10 -24.74
CA PHE A 218 5.23 1.38 -23.32
C PHE A 218 5.57 0.09 -22.54
N GLY A 219 4.82 -0.99 -22.77
CA GLY A 219 5.04 -2.27 -22.08
C GLY A 219 6.32 -3.00 -22.48
N LYS A 220 6.86 -2.75 -23.68
CA LYS A 220 8.04 -3.48 -24.19
C LYS A 220 9.30 -3.26 -23.34
N ASN A 221 9.50 -2.05 -22.84
CA ASN A 221 10.67 -1.75 -22.00
C ASN A 221 10.57 -2.46 -20.65
N PHE A 222 9.40 -2.45 -20.03
CA PHE A 222 9.15 -3.20 -18.80
C PHE A 222 9.42 -4.70 -19.01
N LEU A 223 8.85 -5.32 -20.05
CA LEU A 223 9.06 -6.76 -20.32
C LEU A 223 10.54 -7.11 -20.50
N LYS A 224 11.33 -6.26 -21.15
CA LYS A 224 12.78 -6.46 -21.32
C LYS A 224 13.53 -6.36 -19.99
N GLN A 225 13.20 -5.36 -19.17
CA GLN A 225 13.84 -5.15 -17.86
C GLN A 225 13.44 -6.24 -16.86
N PHE A 226 12.17 -6.65 -16.88
CA PHE A 226 11.62 -7.67 -15.99
C PHE A 226 12.19 -9.06 -16.24
N LYS A 227 12.79 -9.33 -17.42
CA LYS A 227 13.44 -10.61 -17.74
C LYS A 227 14.38 -11.09 -16.62
N THR A 228 15.21 -10.20 -16.08
CA THR A 228 16.17 -10.57 -15.04
C THR A 228 15.46 -11.02 -13.76
N ALA A 229 14.40 -10.33 -13.36
CA ALA A 229 13.58 -10.68 -12.20
C ALA A 229 12.84 -12.00 -12.42
N ALA A 230 12.21 -12.19 -13.58
CA ALA A 230 11.50 -13.42 -13.92
C ALA A 230 12.41 -14.66 -13.87
N LEU A 231 13.65 -14.55 -14.37
CA LEU A 231 14.63 -15.63 -14.30
C LEU A 231 15.10 -15.90 -12.85
N ALA A 232 15.26 -14.85 -12.05
CA ALA A 232 15.65 -14.98 -10.65
C ALA A 232 14.55 -15.65 -9.80
N LEU A 233 13.28 -15.40 -10.11
CA LEU A 233 12.14 -16.03 -9.45
C LEU A 233 12.07 -17.54 -9.77
N GLY A 234 12.42 -17.96 -10.99
CA GLY A 234 12.57 -19.36 -11.34
C GLY A 234 11.35 -20.21 -10.98
N GLY A 235 11.57 -21.33 -10.26
CA GLY A 235 10.50 -22.23 -9.82
C GLY A 235 9.65 -21.71 -8.65
N HIS A 236 9.96 -20.51 -8.13
CA HIS A 236 9.21 -19.87 -7.05
C HIS A 236 8.13 -18.92 -7.57
N ALA A 237 7.86 -18.91 -8.88
CA ALA A 237 6.79 -18.10 -9.42
C ALA A 237 6.01 -18.79 -10.55
N SER A 238 4.71 -18.47 -10.60
CA SER A 238 3.83 -18.80 -11.72
C SER A 238 3.46 -17.53 -12.47
N PHE A 239 3.66 -17.56 -13.78
CA PHE A 239 3.35 -16.46 -14.67
C PHE A 239 2.12 -16.78 -15.53
N THR A 240 1.11 -15.92 -15.46
CA THR A 240 -0.07 -15.98 -16.32
C THR A 240 -0.10 -14.77 -17.26
N PRO A 241 0.19 -14.93 -18.56
CA PRO A 241 0.08 -13.83 -19.52
C PRO A 241 -1.38 -13.59 -19.92
N TYR A 242 -1.83 -12.33 -19.85
CA TYR A 242 -3.08 -11.90 -20.46
C TYR A 242 -2.79 -10.98 -21.62
N MET A 243 -3.20 -11.39 -22.83
CA MET A 243 -3.06 -10.57 -24.02
C MET A 243 -4.43 -10.08 -24.45
N PHE A 244 -4.61 -8.75 -24.46
CA PHE A 244 -5.80 -8.13 -25.00
C PHE A 244 -5.64 -8.01 -26.51
N ILE A 245 -6.46 -8.77 -27.23
CA ILE A 245 -6.41 -8.95 -28.68
C ILE A 245 -7.81 -8.71 -29.22
N TYR A 246 -7.91 -7.90 -30.27
CA TYR A 246 -9.10 -7.76 -31.09
C TYR A 246 -9.09 -8.80 -32.20
N ASP A 247 -10.26 -9.37 -32.48
CA ASP A 247 -10.44 -10.21 -33.65
C ASP A 247 -10.32 -9.35 -34.92
N GLY A 248 -9.19 -9.50 -35.60
CA GLY A 248 -8.92 -8.78 -36.83
C GLY A 248 -9.81 -9.20 -37.99
N GLN A 249 -10.47 -10.36 -37.92
CA GLN A 249 -11.49 -10.73 -38.91
C GLN A 249 -12.76 -9.90 -38.73
N THR A 250 -13.22 -9.73 -37.49
CA THR A 250 -14.37 -8.85 -37.20
C THR A 250 -14.07 -7.39 -37.52
N ALA A 251 -12.82 -6.96 -37.32
CA ALA A 251 -12.38 -5.59 -37.62
C ALA A 251 -12.09 -5.33 -39.12
N GLY A 252 -12.25 -6.33 -40.00
CA GLY A 252 -11.96 -6.18 -41.44
C GLY A 252 -10.46 -6.07 -41.78
N CYS A 253 -9.60 -6.41 -40.83
CA CYS A 253 -8.14 -6.34 -40.97
C CYS A 253 -7.52 -7.52 -41.72
N ARG A 254 -8.30 -8.56 -42.01
CA ARG A 254 -7.88 -9.70 -42.82
C ARG A 254 -8.53 -9.66 -44.19
N GLY A 255 -7.73 -9.43 -45.23
CA GLY A 255 -8.18 -9.48 -46.61
C GLY A 255 -8.68 -10.87 -47.01
N PHE A 256 -9.50 -10.94 -48.06
CA PHE A 256 -10.04 -12.21 -48.58
C PHE A 256 -8.96 -13.20 -49.02
N ASP A 257 -7.79 -12.69 -49.43
CA ASP A 257 -6.59 -13.44 -49.80
C ASP A 257 -5.68 -13.77 -48.59
N GLY A 258 -6.10 -13.41 -47.38
CA GLY A 258 -5.31 -13.56 -46.16
C GLY A 258 -4.21 -12.52 -46.01
N THR A 259 -4.25 -11.39 -46.74
CA THR A 259 -3.34 -10.26 -46.51
C THR A 259 -3.72 -9.48 -45.25
N ASN A 260 -2.70 -8.91 -44.59
CA ASN A 260 -2.90 -8.02 -43.45
C ASN A 260 -3.23 -6.60 -43.95
N GLN A 261 -4.49 -6.20 -43.81
CA GLN A 261 -4.99 -4.89 -44.26
C GLN A 261 -4.74 -3.78 -43.23
N CYS A 262 -4.46 -4.14 -41.98
CA CYS A 262 -4.22 -3.21 -40.87
C CYS A 262 -2.75 -3.15 -40.45
N TYR A 263 -1.84 -3.62 -41.31
CA TYR A 263 -0.38 -3.48 -41.21
C TYR A 263 0.16 -3.71 -39.79
N SER A 264 0.73 -2.69 -39.15
CA SER A 264 1.40 -2.77 -37.85
C SER A 264 0.44 -2.97 -36.67
N LEU A 265 -0.87 -2.79 -36.86
CA LEU A 265 -1.86 -3.00 -35.80
C LEU A 265 -2.17 -4.47 -35.58
N CYS A 266 -1.81 -5.35 -36.52
CA CYS A 266 -2.18 -6.76 -36.48
C CYS A 266 -1.02 -7.72 -36.75
N THR A 267 -1.10 -8.90 -36.14
CA THR A 267 -0.19 -10.03 -36.33
C THR A 267 -0.94 -11.23 -36.93
N ASN A 268 -0.19 -12.26 -37.36
CA ASN A 268 -0.74 -13.47 -37.96
C ASN A 268 -1.71 -13.17 -39.13
N ASN A 269 -1.22 -12.38 -40.10
CA ASN A 269 -1.98 -12.04 -41.31
C ASN A 269 -3.35 -11.39 -41.04
N GLY A 270 -3.38 -10.39 -40.15
CA GLY A 270 -4.59 -9.63 -39.84
C GLY A 270 -5.58 -10.34 -38.92
N ARG A 271 -5.21 -11.47 -38.28
CA ARG A 271 -6.11 -12.23 -37.41
C ARG A 271 -6.15 -11.68 -35.98
N TYR A 272 -5.02 -11.21 -35.46
CA TYR A 272 -4.89 -10.76 -34.09
C TYR A 272 -4.45 -9.31 -34.07
N CYS A 273 -5.36 -8.41 -33.72
CA CYS A 273 -5.14 -6.99 -33.79
C CYS A 273 -5.08 -6.36 -32.40
N ALA A 274 -4.49 -5.18 -32.31
CA ALA A 274 -4.65 -4.30 -31.18
C ALA A 274 -5.51 -3.10 -31.59
N GLN A 275 -6.10 -2.42 -30.61
CA GLN A 275 -6.75 -1.13 -30.86
C GLN A 275 -5.71 -0.13 -31.37
N ASP A 276 -6.07 0.67 -32.36
CA ASP A 276 -5.28 1.82 -32.77
C ASP A 276 -5.16 2.79 -31.57
N PRO A 277 -3.96 3.16 -31.12
CA PRO A 277 -3.78 4.07 -30.00
C PRO A 277 -4.11 5.54 -30.30
N GLU A 278 -4.37 5.92 -31.57
CA GLU A 278 -4.93 7.23 -31.96
C GLU A 278 -6.47 7.20 -32.07
#